data_AF-A0A3L7LSK5-F1
#
_entry.id   AF-A0A3L7LSK5-F1
#
_cell.length_a   1.000
_cell.length_b   1.000
_cell.length_c   1.000
_cell.angle_alpha   90.00
_cell.angle_beta   90.00
_cell.angle_gamma   90.00
#
_symmetry.space_group_name_H-M   'P 1'
#
loop_
_entity.id
_entity.type
_entity.pdbx_description
1 polymer ?
#
loop_
_entity_poly.entity_id
_entity_poly.type
_entity_poly.pdbx_seq_one_letter_code
_entity_poly.pdbx_strand_id
1 'polypeptide(L)' 'IRTICYSASSHNLCLLVPGGDAEQEVRTLHSALFD' A
#
# COMPACT_ATOMS: atom_id res chain seq x y z
N ILE A 1 3.54 -8.05 -1.24
CA ILE A 1 2.93 -7.33 -2.40
C ILE A 1 2.63 -8.32 -3.51
N ARG A 2 1.36 -8.44 -3.91
CA ARG A 2 0.91 -9.35 -4.98
C ARG A 2 0.80 -8.66 -6.34
N THR A 3 0.50 -7.36 -6.36
CA THR A 3 0.49 -6.50 -7.55
C THR A 3 0.66 -5.05 -7.14
N ILE A 4 1.35 -4.26 -7.96
CA ILE A 4 1.47 -2.81 -7.83
C ILE A 4 0.75 -2.18 -9.03
N CYS A 5 -0.25 -1.36 -8.77
CA CYS A 5 -0.87 -0.50 -9.77
C CYS A 5 -0.27 0.89 -9.62
N TYR A 6 0.78 1.15 -10.40
CA TYR A 6 1.44 2.45 -10.52
C TYR A 6 1.29 2.89 -11.98
N SER A 7 0.87 4.14 -12.23
CA SER A 7 0.63 4.77 -13.55
C SER A 7 -0.83 5.02 -13.97
N ALA A 8 -1.85 4.56 -13.22
CA ALA A 8 -3.24 4.92 -13.53
C ALA A 8 -3.60 6.36 -13.10
N SER A 9 -2.85 6.92 -12.14
CA SER A 9 -2.95 8.29 -11.67
C SER A 9 -1.58 8.74 -11.14
N SER A 10 -1.22 10.00 -11.33
CA SER A 10 -0.01 10.59 -10.72
C SER A 10 -0.13 10.81 -9.21
N HIS A 11 -1.34 10.71 -8.66
CA HIS A 11 -1.65 10.99 -7.25
C HIS A 11 -1.98 9.73 -6.45
N ASN A 12 -1.98 8.55 -7.07
CA ASN A 12 -2.40 7.33 -6.40
C ASN A 12 -1.49 6.15 -6.75
N LEU A 13 -1.08 5.42 -5.71
CA LEU A 13 -0.38 4.16 -5.78
C LEU A 13 -1.25 3.12 -5.08
N CYS A 14 -1.68 2.08 -5.80
CA CYS A 14 -2.47 0.99 -5.25
C CYS A 14 -1.63 -0.28 -5.10
N LEU A 15 -1.74 -0.91 -3.94
CA LEU A 15 -1.03 -2.14 -3.58
C LEU A 15 -2.06 -3.23 -3.29
N LEU A 16 -1.95 -4.37 -3.98
CA LEU A 16 -2.71 -5.57 -3.61
C LEU A 16 -1.87 -6.42 -2.67
N VAL A 17 -2.43 -6.74 -1.51
CA VAL A 17 -1.83 -7.58 -0.48
C VAL A 17 -2.80 -8.69 -0.07
N PRO A 18 -2.30 -9.84 0.42
CA PRO A 18 -3.17 -10.86 1.01
C PRO A 18 -4.02 -10.27 2.14
N GLY A 19 -5.30 -10.67 2.23
CA GLY A 19 -6.24 -10.07 3.18
C GLY A 19 -5.83 -10.20 4.66
N GLY A 20 -5.05 -11.24 5.01
CA GLY A 20 -4.52 -11.41 6.37
C GLY A 20 -3.47 -10.37 6.77
N ASP A 21 -2.79 -9.76 5.80
CA ASP A 21 -1.65 -8.88 6.03
C ASP A 21 -2.01 -7.39 5.84
N ALA A 22 -3.22 -7.10 5.36
CA ALA A 22 -3.62 -5.76 4.93
C ALA A 22 -3.49 -4.68 6.02
N GLU A 23 -3.95 -4.99 7.24
CA GLU A 23 -3.88 -4.07 8.38
C GLU A 23 -2.44 -3.75 8.79
N GLN A 24 -1.58 -4.75 8.80
CA GLN A 24 -0.17 -4.58 9.18
C GLN A 24 0.59 -3.75 8.15
N GLU A 25 0.37 -4.01 6.87
CA GLU A 25 0.99 -3.27 5.77
C GLU A 25 0.57 -1.79 5.78
N VAL A 26 -0.72 -1.50 6.01
CA VAL A 26 -1.22 -0.12 6.11
C VAL A 26 -0.61 0.62 7.29
N ARG A 27 -0.54 0.00 8.49
CA ARG A 27 0.08 0.60 9.67
C ARG A 27 1.56 0.91 9.46
N THR A 28 2.28 -0.05 8.88
CA THR A 28 3.72 0.11 8.58
C THR A 28 3.95 1.22 7.57
N LEU A 29 3.16 1.27 6.50
CA LEU A 29 3.25 2.30 5.47
C LEU A 29 2.94 3.69 6.05
N HIS A 30 1.91 3.79 6.90
CA HIS A 30 1.56 5.06 7.53
C HIS A 30 2.70 5.58 8.42
N SER A 31 3.27 4.73 9.28
CA SER A 31 4.38 5.13 10.15
C SER A 31 5.61 5.53 9.33
N ALA A 32 5.94 4.79 8.27
CA ALA A 32 7.10 5.10 7.43
C ALA A 32 6.96 6.39 6.60
N LEU A 33 5.73 6.84 6.32
CA LEU A 33 5.48 8.02 5.47
C LEU A 33 5.08 9.27 6.25
N PHE A 34 4.52 9.13 7.44
CA PHE A 34 3.85 10.23 8.15
C PHE A 34 4.26 10.41 9.62
N ASP A 35 5.04 9.49 10.22
CA ASP A 35 5.76 9.75 11.47
C ASP A 35 7.14 10.36 11.18
#